data_AF-A0AAN7DJF0-F1
#
_entry.id   AF-A0AAN7DJF0-F1
#
_cell.length_a   1.000
_cell.length_b   1.000
_cell.length_c   1.000
_cell.angle_alpha   90.00
_cell.angle_beta   90.00
_cell.angle_gamma   90.00
#
_symmetry.space_group_name_H-M   'P 1'
#
loop_
_entity.id
_entity.type
_entity.pdbx_description
1 polymer ?
#
loop_
_entity_poly.entity_id
_entity_poly.type
_entity_poly.pdbx_seq_one_letter_code
_entity_poly.pdbx_strand_id
1 'polypeptide(L)'
;MEEYEFYWRVEPSVEFFCDIDYDPFLYMKENNKKYGWTISLIEFEATIPTLWETTKAFMKEHPDMIPKNNLMNFVSNDNGKNYNLCHFWSNFEIADLKFLRSPEYTAFFDYLDKSGGFFYERWGDAPVHSIAVGIFLNKSEVHFFNDIGYKHEPFMHCPVARELQKKCHCNADDNFDLTPNSCMRRWVEIS
;
A
#
# COMPACT_ATOMS: atom_id res chain seq x y z
N MET A 1 17.99 11.37 1.10
CA MET A 1 17.43 10.13 1.68
C MET A 1 18.42 8.96 1.71
N GLU A 2 19.64 9.09 1.16
CA GLU A 2 20.59 7.97 1.00
C GLU A 2 21.03 7.31 2.32
N GLU A 3 21.18 8.10 3.39
CA GLU A 3 21.63 7.64 4.71
C GLU A 3 20.54 6.92 5.52
N TYR A 4 19.29 6.93 5.06
CA TYR A 4 18.15 6.36 5.77
C TYR A 4 17.74 5.01 5.21
N GLU A 5 17.29 4.13 6.12
CA GLU A 5 16.75 2.81 5.82
C GLU A 5 15.23 2.85 5.67
N PHE A 6 14.52 3.59 6.52
CA PHE A 6 13.07 3.75 6.46
C PHE A 6 12.67 5.21 6.25
N TYR A 7 11.46 5.43 5.72
CA TYR A 7 10.79 6.72 5.74
C TYR A 7 9.36 6.57 6.23
N TRP A 8 8.78 7.66 6.73
CA TRP A 8 7.35 7.80 6.99
C TRP A 8 6.85 9.02 6.21
N ARG A 9 5.96 8.80 5.23
CA ARG A 9 5.30 9.88 4.50
C ARG A 9 4.23 10.54 5.37
N VAL A 10 4.29 11.87 5.44
CA VAL A 10 3.32 12.71 6.12
C VAL A 10 2.91 13.82 5.17
N GLU A 11 1.63 13.91 4.86
CA GLU A 11 1.07 14.99 4.04
C GLU A 11 0.50 16.14 4.89
N PRO A 12 0.32 17.34 4.31
CA PRO A 12 -0.44 18.41 4.97
C PRO A 12 -1.87 17.99 5.26
N SER A 13 -2.49 18.61 6.28
CA SER A 13 -3.91 18.41 6.62
C SER A 13 -4.30 16.97 6.99
N VAL A 14 -3.36 16.22 7.57
CA VAL A 14 -3.61 14.91 8.16
C VAL A 14 -3.90 15.02 9.66
N GLU A 15 -4.66 14.06 10.18
CA GLU A 15 -4.95 13.94 11.60
C GLU A 15 -4.49 12.57 12.12
N PHE A 16 -3.79 12.57 13.26
CA PHE A 16 -3.47 11.37 14.04
C PHE A 16 -4.37 11.32 15.26
N PHE A 17 -5.10 10.22 15.43
CA PHE A 17 -6.15 10.10 16.44
C PHE A 17 -5.71 9.37 17.69
N CYS A 18 -4.64 8.58 17.61
CA CYS A 18 -4.23 7.70 18.69
C CYS A 18 -2.81 8.02 19.14
N ASP A 19 -2.55 7.88 20.45
CA ASP A 19 -1.20 7.91 20.98
C ASP A 19 -0.40 6.71 20.47
N ILE A 20 0.80 6.97 19.93
CA ILE A 20 1.74 5.94 19.48
C ILE A 20 2.84 5.82 20.53
N ASP A 21 2.80 4.76 21.33
CA ASP A 21 3.67 4.55 22.51
C ASP A 21 4.86 3.60 22.26
N TYR A 22 5.19 3.38 20.99
CA TYR A 22 6.34 2.61 20.53
C TYR A 22 7.01 3.29 19.33
N ASP A 23 8.19 2.81 18.93
CA ASP A 23 8.89 3.28 17.72
C ASP A 23 8.43 2.45 16.51
N PRO A 24 7.68 3.03 15.54
CA PRO A 24 7.21 2.29 14.37
C PRO A 24 8.35 1.84 13.45
N PHE A 25 9.45 2.59 13.35
CA PHE A 25 10.59 2.19 12.53
C PHE A 25 11.32 0.99 13.15
N LEU A 26 11.48 1.00 14.48
CA LEU A 26 12.04 -0.14 15.19
C LEU A 26 11.15 -1.38 15.03
N TYR A 27 9.82 -1.21 15.16
CA TYR A 27 8.87 -2.31 14.93
C TYR A 27 9.02 -2.90 13.52
N MET A 28 9.06 -2.04 12.48
CA MET A 28 9.22 -2.47 11.10
C MET A 28 10.52 -3.27 10.93
N LYS A 29 11.62 -2.77 11.50
CA LYS A 29 12.95 -3.40 11.42
C LYS A 29 13.00 -4.75 12.14
N GLU A 30 12.59 -4.81 13.41
CA GLU A 30 12.65 -6.03 14.23
C GLU A 30 11.73 -7.13 13.71
N ASN A 31 10.64 -6.76 13.03
CA ASN A 31 9.65 -7.71 12.48
C ASN A 31 9.79 -7.94 10.97
N ASN A 32 10.91 -7.53 10.36
CA ASN A 32 11.21 -7.68 8.93
C ASN A 32 10.08 -7.18 8.01
N LYS A 33 9.48 -6.05 8.36
CA LYS A 33 8.45 -5.38 7.55
C LYS A 33 9.10 -4.39 6.60
N LYS A 34 8.59 -4.35 5.38
CA LYS A 34 9.08 -3.51 4.27
C LYS A 34 8.08 -2.44 3.86
N TYR A 35 6.77 -2.67 4.06
CA TYR A 35 5.74 -1.71 3.70
C TYR A 35 4.63 -1.70 4.75
N GLY A 36 4.29 -0.52 5.25
CA GLY A 36 3.32 -0.31 6.31
C GLY A 36 2.28 0.73 5.94
N TRP A 37 1.01 0.45 6.20
CA TRP A 37 -0.13 1.26 5.73
C TRP A 37 -1.26 1.33 6.77
N THR A 38 -2.15 2.32 6.63
CA THR A 38 -3.35 2.50 7.49
C THR A 38 -4.66 2.49 6.72
N ILE A 39 -4.70 2.97 5.47
CA ILE A 39 -5.92 2.99 4.65
C ILE A 39 -5.65 2.26 3.33
N SER A 40 -6.65 1.52 2.84
CA SER A 40 -6.64 0.93 1.49
C SER A 40 -7.98 1.13 0.81
N LEU A 41 -7.98 1.39 -0.50
CA LEU A 41 -9.17 1.74 -1.26
C LEU A 41 -9.11 1.23 -2.70
N ILE A 42 -10.26 1.30 -3.36
CA ILE A 42 -10.44 1.03 -4.79
C ILE A 42 -10.08 2.29 -5.58
N GLU A 43 -9.20 2.16 -6.59
CA GLU A 43 -8.85 3.23 -7.51
C GLU A 43 -9.96 3.49 -8.55
N PHE A 44 -10.01 4.71 -9.07
CA PHE A 44 -10.82 5.04 -10.24
C PHE A 44 -10.15 4.52 -11.51
N GLU A 45 -10.68 3.43 -12.07
CA GLU A 45 -10.15 2.76 -13.28
C GLU A 45 -9.87 3.72 -14.45
N ALA A 46 -10.72 4.73 -14.64
CA ALA A 46 -10.56 5.75 -15.70
C ALA A 46 -9.23 6.53 -15.63
N THR A 47 -8.52 6.48 -14.50
CA THR A 47 -7.24 7.15 -14.28
C THR A 47 -6.04 6.28 -14.64
N ILE A 48 -6.25 4.97 -14.72
CA ILE A 48 -5.23 3.93 -14.89
C ILE A 48 -5.65 2.85 -15.94
N PRO A 49 -6.33 3.19 -17.06
CA PRO A 49 -6.89 2.18 -17.96
C PRO A 49 -5.86 1.20 -18.54
N THR A 50 -4.58 1.58 -18.68
CA THR A 50 -3.53 0.67 -19.19
C THR A 50 -2.51 0.21 -18.15
N LEU A 51 -2.58 0.68 -16.90
CA LEU A 51 -1.59 0.36 -15.86
C LEU A 51 -1.42 -1.16 -15.64
N TRP A 52 -2.53 -1.88 -15.58
CA TRP A 52 -2.48 -3.33 -15.35
C TRP A 52 -1.96 -4.10 -16.56
N GLU A 53 -2.34 -3.71 -17.77
CA GLU A 53 -1.82 -4.35 -18.98
C GLU A 53 -0.32 -4.13 -19.12
N THR A 54 0.17 -2.92 -18.83
CA THR A 54 1.61 -2.62 -18.77
C THR A 54 2.31 -3.45 -17.69
N THR A 55 1.71 -3.59 -16.51
CA THR A 55 2.23 -4.44 -15.42
C THR A 55 2.32 -5.90 -15.84
N LYS A 56 1.28 -6.44 -16.50
CA LYS A 56 1.29 -7.82 -17.03
C LYS A 56 2.37 -8.02 -18.08
N ALA A 57 2.61 -7.04 -18.94
CA ALA A 57 3.69 -7.09 -19.91
C ALA A 57 5.06 -7.16 -19.21
N PHE A 58 5.30 -6.31 -18.21
CA PHE A 58 6.51 -6.38 -17.38
C PHE A 58 6.71 -7.76 -16.74
N MET A 59 5.69 -8.31 -16.06
CA MET A 59 5.78 -9.63 -15.42
C MET A 59 6.05 -10.77 -16.41
N LYS A 60 5.57 -10.64 -17.65
CA LYS A 60 5.81 -11.61 -18.72
C LYS A 60 7.25 -11.53 -19.25
N GLU A 61 7.81 -10.34 -19.33
CA GLU A 61 9.18 -10.10 -19.81
C GLU A 61 10.23 -10.39 -18.73
N HIS A 62 9.87 -10.22 -17.46
CA HIS A 62 10.76 -10.39 -16.30
C HIS A 62 10.22 -11.40 -15.27
N PRO A 63 9.88 -12.65 -15.66
CA PRO A 63 9.31 -13.62 -14.73
C PRO A 63 10.30 -14.05 -13.64
N ASP A 64 11.60 -13.86 -13.85
CA ASP A 64 12.67 -14.10 -12.89
C ASP A 64 12.68 -13.10 -11.74
N MET A 65 12.13 -11.89 -11.95
CA MET A 65 12.00 -10.84 -10.94
C MET A 65 10.74 -10.98 -10.08
N ILE A 66 9.83 -11.91 -10.42
CA ILE A 66 8.56 -12.07 -9.71
C ILE A 66 8.67 -13.26 -8.73
N PRO A 67 8.70 -13.03 -7.41
CA PRO A 67 8.69 -14.10 -6.44
C PRO A 67 7.44 -14.97 -6.56
N LYS A 68 7.61 -16.29 -6.44
CA LYS A 68 6.49 -17.25 -6.50
C LYS A 68 5.48 -17.06 -5.38
N ASN A 69 5.98 -16.70 -4.20
CA ASN A 69 5.16 -16.28 -3.08
C ASN A 69 5.20 -14.76 -3.07
N ASN A 70 4.05 -14.13 -3.30
CA ASN A 70 3.91 -12.69 -3.30
C ASN A 70 2.47 -12.34 -2.86
N LEU A 71 2.18 -11.05 -2.80
CA LEU A 71 0.91 -10.50 -2.38
C LEU A 71 -0.01 -10.19 -3.59
N MET A 72 0.15 -10.88 -4.72
CA MET A 72 -0.64 -10.65 -5.95
C MET A 72 -2.14 -10.72 -5.68
N ASN A 73 -2.54 -11.59 -4.76
CA ASN A 73 -3.94 -11.74 -4.38
C ASN A 73 -4.53 -10.45 -3.79
N PHE A 74 -3.74 -9.54 -3.22
CA PHE A 74 -4.29 -8.25 -2.77
C PHE A 74 -4.82 -7.42 -3.96
N VAL A 75 -4.04 -7.35 -5.03
CA VAL A 75 -4.31 -6.52 -6.22
C VAL A 75 -5.11 -7.27 -7.31
N SER A 76 -5.27 -8.58 -7.23
CA SER A 76 -6.01 -9.35 -8.24
C SER A 76 -6.85 -10.47 -7.61
N ASN A 77 -8.05 -10.65 -8.16
CA ASN A 77 -9.00 -11.68 -7.71
C ASN A 77 -8.89 -12.99 -8.52
N ASP A 78 -8.14 -12.99 -9.61
CA ASP A 78 -8.15 -14.04 -10.62
C ASP A 78 -6.75 -14.44 -11.08
N ASN A 79 -5.82 -14.47 -10.12
CA ASN A 79 -4.41 -14.86 -10.29
C ASN A 79 -3.68 -13.98 -11.32
N GLY A 80 -3.93 -12.66 -11.26
CA GLY A 80 -3.23 -11.66 -12.04
C GLY A 80 -3.81 -11.42 -13.44
N LYS A 81 -4.97 -11.98 -13.79
CA LYS A 81 -5.58 -11.73 -15.11
C LYS A 81 -6.11 -10.29 -15.20
N ASN A 82 -6.80 -9.84 -14.16
CA ASN A 82 -7.36 -8.49 -14.04
C ASN A 82 -6.92 -7.84 -12.73
N TYR A 83 -6.77 -6.51 -12.76
CA TYR A 83 -6.60 -5.69 -11.57
C TYR A 83 -7.96 -5.52 -10.89
N ASN A 84 -8.02 -5.76 -9.58
CA ASN A 84 -9.24 -5.50 -8.80
C ASN A 84 -9.32 -4.05 -8.30
N LEU A 85 -8.39 -3.19 -8.73
CA LEU A 85 -8.26 -1.77 -8.41
C LEU A 85 -7.84 -1.47 -6.95
N CYS A 86 -7.61 -2.48 -6.12
CA CYS A 86 -7.21 -2.28 -4.73
C CYS A 86 -5.78 -1.78 -4.61
N HIS A 87 -5.61 -0.73 -3.81
CA HIS A 87 -4.31 -0.17 -3.47
C HIS A 87 -4.28 0.33 -2.01
N PHE A 88 -3.07 0.39 -1.44
CA PHE A 88 -2.77 1.09 -0.20
C PHE A 88 -2.69 2.59 -0.47
N TRP A 89 -3.24 3.40 0.43
CA TRP A 89 -3.31 4.85 0.24
C TRP A 89 -2.01 5.52 0.66
N SER A 90 -1.20 5.90 -0.32
CA SER A 90 0.21 6.27 -0.10
C SER A 90 0.44 7.58 0.66
N ASN A 91 -0.58 8.41 0.93
CA ASN A 91 -0.39 9.60 1.78
C ASN A 91 0.05 9.21 3.21
N PHE A 92 -0.27 8.00 3.65
CA PHE A 92 0.36 7.34 4.78
C PHE A 92 1.13 6.12 4.27
N GLU A 93 2.44 6.12 4.47
CA GLU A 93 3.25 4.91 4.30
C GLU A 93 4.50 4.99 5.19
N ILE A 94 4.79 3.89 5.87
CA ILE A 94 6.07 3.65 6.54
C ILE A 94 6.74 2.52 5.79
N ALA A 95 7.83 2.78 5.08
CA ALA A 95 8.40 1.79 4.17
C ALA A 95 9.93 1.77 4.14
N ASP A 96 10.47 0.60 3.82
CA ASP A 96 11.89 0.33 3.67
C ASP A 96 12.38 0.85 2.32
N LEU A 97 13.30 1.81 2.36
CA LEU A 97 13.92 2.40 1.17
C LEU A 97 14.75 1.38 0.39
N LYS A 98 15.22 0.28 1.01
CA LYS A 98 15.91 -0.80 0.29
C LYS A 98 14.98 -1.51 -0.68
N PHE A 99 13.69 -1.64 -0.37
CA PHE A 99 12.70 -2.17 -1.30
C PHE A 99 12.53 -1.23 -2.51
N LEU A 100 12.36 0.07 -2.28
CA LEU A 100 12.23 1.06 -3.37
C LEU A 100 13.51 1.25 -4.19
N ARG A 101 14.67 0.88 -3.63
CA ARG A 101 15.97 0.88 -4.32
C ARG A 101 16.32 -0.47 -4.95
N SER A 102 15.46 -1.48 -4.80
CA SER A 102 15.77 -2.82 -5.29
C SER A 102 15.83 -2.83 -6.83
N PRO A 103 16.61 -3.75 -7.43
CA PRO A 103 16.63 -3.90 -8.88
C PRO A 103 15.23 -4.16 -9.46
N GLU A 104 14.40 -4.92 -8.76
CA GLU A 104 13.04 -5.27 -9.17
C GLU A 104 12.12 -4.04 -9.22
N TYR A 105 12.09 -3.23 -8.14
CA TYR A 105 11.28 -2.01 -8.12
C TYR A 105 11.77 -0.99 -9.16
N THR A 106 13.09 -0.80 -9.27
CA THR A 106 13.66 0.16 -10.21
C THR A 106 13.37 -0.24 -11.65
N ALA A 107 13.53 -1.52 -12.00
CA ALA A 107 13.20 -2.02 -13.33
C ALA A 107 11.71 -1.89 -13.65
N PHE A 108 10.84 -2.16 -12.66
CA PHE A 108 9.39 -1.98 -12.81
C PHE A 108 9.02 -0.51 -13.04
N PHE A 109 9.54 0.40 -12.21
CA PHE A 109 9.29 1.83 -12.36
C PHE A 109 9.79 2.35 -13.71
N ASP A 110 11.01 1.98 -14.13
CA ASP A 110 11.56 2.34 -15.44
C ASP A 110 10.70 1.82 -16.60
N TYR A 111 10.09 0.65 -16.45
CA TYR A 111 9.18 0.08 -17.44
C TYR A 111 7.89 0.91 -17.54
N LEU A 112 7.30 1.29 -16.41
CA LEU A 112 6.11 2.15 -16.35
C LEU A 112 6.38 3.56 -16.87
N ASP A 113 7.53 4.15 -16.54
CA ASP A 113 7.90 5.50 -16.98
C ASP A 113 8.01 5.56 -18.52
N LYS A 114 8.68 4.56 -19.12
CA LYS A 114 8.81 4.44 -20.57
C LYS A 114 7.49 4.22 -21.31
N SER A 115 6.46 3.68 -20.66
CA SER A 115 5.14 3.52 -21.28
C SER A 115 4.34 4.83 -21.28
N GLY A 116 4.77 5.87 -20.54
CA GLY A 116 4.20 7.21 -20.56
C GLY A 116 2.85 7.37 -19.84
N GLY A 117 2.38 6.35 -19.13
CA GLY A 117 1.06 6.34 -18.48
C GLY A 117 0.90 7.41 -17.39
N PHE A 118 2.00 7.86 -16.78
CA PHE A 118 2.00 9.00 -15.86
C PHE A 118 1.55 10.31 -16.52
N PHE A 119 1.76 10.48 -17.83
CA PHE A 119 1.46 11.72 -18.56
C PHE A 119 0.28 11.58 -19.53
N TYR A 120 0.13 10.42 -20.16
CA TYR A 120 -0.96 10.14 -21.09
C TYR A 120 -2.24 9.65 -20.39
N GLU A 121 -2.11 9.17 -19.15
CA GLU A 121 -3.20 8.86 -18.23
C GLU A 121 -3.00 9.66 -16.94
N ARG A 122 -3.37 9.11 -15.78
CA ARG A 122 -3.15 9.75 -14.48
C ARG A 122 -2.76 8.72 -13.42
N TRP A 123 -1.70 7.97 -13.72
CA TRP A 123 -1.19 6.96 -12.80
C TRP A 123 -0.70 7.61 -11.52
N GLY A 124 -1.43 7.37 -10.43
CA GLY A 124 -1.01 7.79 -9.10
C GLY A 124 0.12 6.91 -8.58
N ASP A 125 0.93 7.45 -7.67
CA ASP A 125 1.95 6.68 -6.96
C ASP A 125 1.32 5.58 -6.09
N ALA A 126 0.12 5.82 -5.52
CA ALA A 126 -0.57 4.86 -4.67
C ALA A 126 -0.85 3.49 -5.34
N PRO A 127 -1.50 3.41 -6.52
CA PRO A 127 -1.64 2.16 -7.25
C PRO A 127 -0.30 1.59 -7.74
N VAL A 128 0.68 2.42 -8.13
CA VAL A 128 2.01 1.95 -8.56
C VAL A 128 2.77 1.27 -7.42
N HIS A 129 2.87 1.91 -6.25
CA HIS A 129 3.49 1.35 -5.05
C HIS A 129 2.77 0.06 -4.63
N SER A 130 1.44 0.06 -4.66
CA SER A 130 0.64 -1.09 -4.22
C SER A 130 0.77 -2.29 -5.15
N ILE A 131 0.84 -2.06 -6.47
CA ILE A 131 1.13 -3.13 -7.44
C ILE A 131 2.54 -3.66 -7.20
N ALA A 132 3.55 -2.80 -7.03
CA ALA A 132 4.91 -3.24 -6.74
C ALA A 132 4.98 -4.09 -5.46
N VAL A 133 4.32 -3.64 -4.38
CA VAL A 133 4.19 -4.41 -3.13
C VAL A 133 3.47 -5.74 -3.39
N GLY A 134 2.39 -5.72 -4.17
CA GLY A 134 1.63 -6.90 -4.58
C GLY A 134 2.48 -7.95 -5.30
N ILE A 135 3.30 -7.54 -6.25
CA ILE A 135 4.02 -8.48 -7.12
C ILE A 135 5.41 -8.88 -6.59
N PHE A 136 6.03 -8.05 -5.74
CA PHE A 136 7.41 -8.28 -5.26
C PHE A 136 7.53 -8.67 -3.79
N LEU A 137 6.55 -8.36 -2.94
CA LEU A 137 6.63 -8.64 -1.51
C LEU A 137 5.69 -9.76 -1.11
N ASN A 138 6.06 -10.50 -0.06
CA ASN A 138 5.18 -11.43 0.62
C ASN A 138 4.27 -10.70 1.61
N LYS A 139 3.09 -11.26 1.89
CA LYS A 139 2.18 -10.71 2.90
C LYS A 139 2.84 -10.50 4.27
N SER A 140 3.74 -11.39 4.68
CA SER A 140 4.46 -11.26 5.96
C SER A 140 5.38 -10.04 6.05
N GLU A 141 5.78 -9.47 4.91
CA GLU A 141 6.63 -8.28 4.82
C GLU A 141 5.81 -6.99 4.80
N VAL A 142 4.48 -7.10 4.69
CA VAL A 142 3.55 -5.96 4.66
C VAL A 142 2.79 -5.87 5.98
N HIS A 143 2.62 -4.67 6.52
CA HIS A 143 2.01 -4.46 7.83
C HIS A 143 0.85 -3.46 7.76
N PHE A 144 -0.27 -3.84 8.36
CA PHE A 144 -1.40 -2.95 8.59
C PHE A 144 -1.30 -2.38 10.01
N PHE A 145 -1.09 -1.07 10.11
CA PHE A 145 -1.03 -0.36 11.39
C PHE A 145 -2.43 -0.10 11.95
N ASN A 146 -3.08 -1.16 12.42
CA ASN A 146 -4.43 -1.13 12.99
C ASN A 146 -4.54 -0.29 14.28
N ASP A 147 -3.43 0.15 14.85
CA ASP A 147 -3.30 0.93 16.07
C ASP A 147 -3.02 2.40 15.82
N ILE A 148 -2.66 2.79 14.60
CA ILE A 148 -2.41 4.18 14.20
C ILE A 148 -3.69 4.77 13.59
N GLY A 149 -4.56 5.34 14.43
CA GLY A 149 -5.72 6.10 13.94
C GLY A 149 -5.26 7.29 13.09
N TYR A 150 -5.73 7.35 11.84
CA TYR A 150 -5.23 8.27 10.84
C TYR A 150 -6.35 8.76 9.91
N LYS A 151 -6.32 10.03 9.54
CA LYS A 151 -7.21 10.59 8.52
C LYS A 151 -6.44 11.51 7.59
N HIS A 152 -6.77 11.36 6.32
CA HIS A 152 -6.56 12.36 5.30
C HIS A 152 -7.92 12.50 4.61
N GLU A 153 -8.43 13.72 4.44
CA GLU A 153 -9.78 13.90 3.92
C GLU A 153 -9.97 13.20 2.55
N PRO A 154 -11.09 12.49 2.31
CA PRO A 154 -12.24 12.30 3.21
C PRO A 154 -12.22 11.03 4.06
N PHE A 155 -11.12 10.26 4.06
CA PHE A 155 -11.09 8.90 4.62
C PHE A 155 -10.35 8.84 5.95
N MET A 156 -10.91 8.06 6.88
CA MET A 156 -10.35 7.85 8.21
C MET A 156 -10.24 6.35 8.51
N HIS A 157 -9.06 5.92 8.98
CA HIS A 157 -8.88 4.69 9.72
C HIS A 157 -8.98 4.97 11.22
N CYS A 158 -9.84 4.22 11.92
CA CYS A 158 -10.01 4.33 13.37
C CYS A 158 -10.03 2.93 14.02
N PRO A 159 -9.09 2.61 14.93
CA PRO A 159 -9.01 1.30 15.55
C PRO A 159 -10.32 0.90 16.24
N VAL A 160 -10.90 -0.28 15.94
CA VAL A 160 -12.23 -0.65 16.50
C VAL A 160 -12.12 -1.34 17.88
N ALA A 161 -10.97 -1.96 18.18
CA ALA A 161 -10.79 -2.71 19.42
C ALA A 161 -10.85 -1.78 20.65
N ARG A 162 -11.65 -2.16 21.65
CA ARG A 162 -11.86 -1.35 22.88
C ARG A 162 -10.56 -0.93 23.58
N GLU A 163 -9.55 -1.79 23.58
CA GLU A 163 -8.26 -1.49 24.22
C GLU A 163 -7.46 -0.43 23.45
N LEU A 164 -7.53 -0.43 22.12
CA LEU A 164 -6.89 0.60 21.28
C LEU A 164 -7.63 1.93 21.39
N GLN A 165 -8.97 1.88 21.40
CA GLN A 165 -9.84 3.05 21.56
C GLN A 165 -9.56 3.87 22.83
N LYS A 166 -9.03 3.28 23.90
CA LYS A 166 -8.64 4.02 25.12
C LYS A 166 -7.55 5.08 24.86
N LYS A 167 -6.78 4.91 23.79
CA LYS A 167 -5.69 5.81 23.39
C LYS A 167 -6.10 6.70 22.21
N CYS A 168 -7.34 6.60 21.73
CA CYS A 168 -7.79 7.25 20.51
C CYS A 168 -8.88 8.29 20.78
N HIS A 169 -8.96 9.32 19.92
CA HIS A 169 -10.03 10.33 19.94
C HIS A 169 -10.94 10.34 18.70
N CYS A 170 -10.74 9.40 17.75
CA CYS A 170 -11.63 9.19 16.62
C CYS A 170 -12.89 8.38 16.98
N ASN A 171 -13.96 8.56 16.19
CA ASN A 171 -15.16 7.74 16.27
C ASN A 171 -15.01 6.50 15.37
N ALA A 172 -15.08 5.29 15.96
CA ALA A 172 -14.95 4.04 15.22
C ALA A 172 -16.09 3.79 14.22
N ASP A 173 -17.26 4.41 14.41
CA ASP A 173 -18.40 4.28 13.49
C ASP A 173 -18.14 5.00 12.15
N ASP A 174 -17.22 5.98 12.13
CA ASP A 174 -16.83 6.73 10.94
C ASP A 174 -15.64 6.09 10.20
N ASN A 175 -15.27 4.84 10.54
CA ASN A 175 -14.12 4.15 9.97
C ASN A 175 -14.37 3.72 8.50
N PHE A 176 -13.56 4.25 7.59
CA PHE A 176 -13.60 3.96 6.16
C PHE A 176 -13.33 2.47 5.84
N ASP A 177 -12.57 1.78 6.68
CA ASP A 177 -12.20 0.38 6.50
C ASP A 177 -13.40 -0.54 6.26
N LEU A 178 -14.56 -0.19 6.86
CA LEU A 178 -15.80 -0.97 6.83
C LEU A 178 -16.68 -0.64 5.62
N THR A 179 -16.29 0.32 4.79
CA THR A 179 -17.08 0.77 3.63
C THR A 179 -16.84 -0.13 2.40
N PRO A 180 -17.78 -0.19 1.44
CA PRO A 180 -17.61 -1.01 0.23
C PRO A 180 -16.43 -0.60 -0.67
N ASN A 181 -15.97 0.65 -0.59
CA ASN A 181 -14.86 1.16 -1.40
C ASN A 181 -13.48 0.95 -0.73
N SER A 182 -13.46 0.41 0.49
CA SER A 182 -12.24 0.01 1.19
C SER A 182 -11.77 -1.37 0.72
N CYS A 183 -10.45 -1.53 0.65
CA CYS A 183 -9.82 -2.82 0.36
C CYS A 183 -9.41 -3.59 1.62
N MET A 184 -9.81 -3.14 2.80
CA MET A 184 -9.53 -3.82 4.07
C MET A 184 -10.14 -5.23 4.11
N ARG A 185 -11.35 -5.41 3.56
CA ARG A 185 -11.96 -6.74 3.45
C ARG A 185 -11.07 -7.69 2.65
N ARG A 186 -10.50 -7.21 1.53
CA ARG A 186 -9.59 -8.01 0.71
C ARG A 186 -8.32 -8.37 1.47
N TRP A 187 -7.73 -7.42 2.19
CA TRP A 187 -6.55 -7.66 3.03
C TRP A 187 -6.76 -8.73 4.09
N VAL A 188 -7.94 -8.79 4.71
CA VAL A 188 -8.30 -9.80 5.71
C VAL A 188 -8.58 -11.18 5.07
N GLU A 189 -9.19 -11.21 3.88
CA GLU A 189 -9.55 -12.45 3.18
C GLU A 189 -8.35 -13.20 2.60
N ILE A 190 -7.37 -12.48 2.06
CA ILE A 190 -6.14 -13.09 1.57
C ILE A 190 -5.36 -13.62 2.77
N SER A 191 -4.93 -14.88 2.76
CA SER A 191 -4.20 -15.52 3.87
C SER A 191 -2.71 -15.23 3.80
#